data_AF-A0A354IAZ7-F1
#
_entry.id   AF-A0A354IAZ7-F1
#
_cell.length_a   1.000
_cell.length_b   1.000
_cell.length_c   1.000
_cell.angle_alpha   90.00
_cell.angle_beta   90.00
_cell.angle_gamma   90.00
#
_symmetry.space_group_name_H-M   'P 1'
#
loop_
_entity.id
_entity.type
_entity.pdbx_description
1 polymer ?
#
loop_
_entity_poly.entity_id
_entity_poly.type
_entity_poly.pdbx_seq_one_letter_code
_entity_poly.pdbx_strand_id
1 'polypeptide(L)' 'MTPEETSKKMLEQLLPLLNEGQTVEIHPQGSSMFPLLTEGRDSVLLCSLDDTAPKRGDILLYQRSSGLLVLHRVYRTQQ' A
#
# COMPACT_ATOMS: atom_id res chain seq x y z
N MET A 1 14.06 -8.65 -13.36
CA MET A 1 13.10 -7.58 -13.01
C MET A 1 13.53 -7.02 -11.68
N THR A 2 13.79 -5.72 -11.59
CA THR A 2 14.17 -5.09 -10.32
C THR A 2 12.93 -4.87 -9.44
N PRO A 3 13.08 -4.70 -8.11
CA PRO A 3 11.96 -4.40 -7.22
C PRO A 3 11.15 -3.15 -7.63
N GLU A 4 11.82 -2.16 -8.24
CA GLU A 4 11.21 -0.94 -8.78
C GLU A 4 10.36 -1.23 -10.01
N GLU A 5 10.84 -2.06 -10.94
CA GLU A 5 10.07 -2.48 -12.12
C GLU A 5 8.83 -3.27 -11.71
N THR A 6 8.95 -4.15 -10.71
CA THR A 6 7.81 -4.89 -10.15
C THR A 6 6.81 -3.94 -9.49
N SER A 7 7.29 -2.99 -8.68
CA SER A 7 6.45 -1.95 -8.04
C SER A 7 5.68 -1.13 -9.07
N LYS A 8 6.37 -0.71 -10.15
CA LYS A 8 5.77 0.06 -11.24
C LYS A 8 4.68 -0.74 -11.94
N LYS A 9 4.96 -1.98 -12.32
CA LYS A 9 3.98 -2.86 -12.97
C LYS A 9 2.76 -3.10 -12.08
N MET A 10 2.98 -3.33 -10.79
CA MET A 10 1.90 -3.49 -9.82
C MET A 10 1.03 -2.23 -9.73
N LEU A 11 1.65 -1.04 -9.67
CA LEU A 11 0.93 0.23 -9.66
C LEU A 11 0.09 0.44 -10.93
N GLU A 12 0.64 0.13 -12.11
CA GLU A 12 -0.07 0.21 -13.40
C GLU A 12 -1.29 -0.72 -13.45
N GLN A 13 -1.27 -1.85 -12.74
CA GLN A 13 -2.40 -2.78 -12.63
C GLN A 13 -3.43 -2.35 -11.57
N LEU A 14 -2.97 -1.80 -10.45
CA LEU A 14 -3.84 -1.38 -9.35
C LEU A 14 -4.61 -0.09 -9.66
N LEU A 15 -3.94 0.92 -10.22
CA LEU A 15 -4.52 2.24 -10.39
C LEU A 15 -5.86 2.26 -11.16
N PRO A 16 -6.01 1.57 -12.31
CA PRO A 16 -7.29 1.54 -13.01
C PRO A 16 -8.42 0.94 -12.16
N LEU A 17 -8.15 -0.16 -11.46
CA LEU A 17 -9.13 -0.83 -10.61
C LEU A 17 -9.57 0.05 -9.44
N LEU A 18 -8.61 0.71 -8.79
CA LEU A 18 -8.90 1.61 -7.67
C LEU A 18 -9.67 2.85 -8.15
N ASN A 19 -9.33 3.40 -9.32
CA ASN A 19 -10.04 4.53 -9.92
C ASN A 19 -11.48 4.20 -10.32
N GLU A 20 -11.78 2.93 -10.61
CA GLU A 20 -13.14 2.44 -10.84
C GLU A 20 -13.92 2.17 -9.53
N GLY A 21 -13.33 2.48 -8.37
CA GLY A 21 -13.92 2.22 -7.06
C GLY A 21 -13.87 0.75 -6.63
N GLN A 22 -13.08 -0.08 -7.33
CA GLN A 22 -12.91 -1.48 -6.95
C GLN A 22 -12.00 -1.60 -5.72
N THR A 23 -12.20 -2.69 -4.98
CA THR A 23 -11.31 -3.08 -3.89
C THR A 23 -10.39 -4.19 -4.37
N VAL A 24 -9.08 -4.03 -4.18
CA VAL A 24 -8.08 -5.02 -4.62
C VAL A 24 -7.37 -5.64 -3.42
N GLU A 25 -7.30 -6.96 -3.40
CA GLU A 25 -6.52 -7.69 -2.40
C GLU A 25 -5.03 -7.74 -2.80
N ILE A 26 -4.15 -7.39 -1.86
CA ILE A 26 -2.71 -7.56 -2.03
C ILE A 26 -2.11 -8.35 -0.87
N HIS A 27 -1.04 -9.09 -1.19
CA HIS A 27 -0.28 -9.86 -0.22
C HIS A 27 1.05 -9.12 0.04
N PRO A 28 1.21 -8.47 1.22
CA PRO A 28 2.43 -7.74 1.53
C PRO A 28 3.62 -8.70 1.61
N GLN A 29 4.78 -8.24 1.13
CA GLN A 29 6.05 -8.96 1.21
C GLN A 29 6.99 -8.29 2.22
N GLY A 30 7.77 -9.10 2.92
CA GLY A 30 8.70 -8.68 3.96
C GLY A 30 8.07 -8.52 5.35
N SER A 31 8.90 -8.07 6.29
CA SER A 31 8.57 -7.97 7.72
C SER A 31 8.37 -6.53 8.21
N SER A 32 8.34 -5.54 7.31
CA SER A 32 8.29 -4.10 7.66
C SER A 32 7.05 -3.70 8.45
N MET A 33 5.97 -4.45 8.33
CA MET A 33 4.69 -4.23 9.02
C MET A 33 4.48 -5.18 10.21
N PHE A 34 5.46 -6.00 10.57
CA PHE A 34 5.37 -6.85 11.76
C PHE A 34 5.30 -6.00 13.04
N PRO A 35 4.45 -6.32 14.03
CA PRO A 35 3.60 -7.51 14.15
C PRO A 35 2.20 -7.40 13.52
N LEU A 36 1.87 -6.26 12.91
CA LEU A 36 0.52 -5.98 12.40
C LEU A 36 0.16 -6.81 11.17
N LEU A 37 1.09 -6.96 10.22
CA LEU A 37 0.95 -7.81 9.04
C LEU A 37 2.16 -8.74 8.94
N THR A 38 1.87 -10.01 8.69
CA THR A 38 2.84 -11.09 8.53
C THR A 38 2.77 -11.64 7.11
N GLU A 39 3.87 -11.53 6.38
CA GLU A 39 4.03 -12.10 5.04
C GLU A 39 3.63 -13.58 5.02
N GLY A 40 2.91 -13.99 3.97
CA GLY A 40 2.44 -15.37 3.77
C GLY A 40 1.25 -15.79 4.64
N ARG A 41 0.83 -14.95 5.61
CA ARG A 41 -0.35 -15.20 6.45
C ARG A 41 -1.46 -14.18 6.18
N ASP A 42 -1.10 -12.91 6.16
CA ASP A 42 -2.07 -11.82 6.10
C ASP A 42 -2.14 -11.23 4.68
N SER A 43 -3.32 -10.80 4.28
CA SER A 43 -3.56 -9.98 3.09
C SER A 43 -4.23 -8.67 3.50
N VAL A 44 -4.22 -7.68 2.60
CA VAL A 44 -4.92 -6.40 2.82
C VAL A 44 -5.79 -6.06 1.62
N LEU A 45 -6.95 -5.51 1.90
CA LEU A 45 -7.86 -4.96 0.90
C LEU A 45 -7.57 -3.47 0.74
N LEU A 46 -7.31 -3.04 -0.49
CA LEU A 46 -7.05 -1.65 -0.84
C LEU A 46 -8.24 -1.07 -1.60
N CYS A 47 -8.64 0.13 -1.21
CA CYS A 47 -9.62 0.94 -1.93
C CYS A 47 -9.03 2.33 -2.22
N SER A 48 -9.64 3.05 -3.16
CA SER A 48 -9.35 4.47 -3.35
C SER A 48 -9.59 5.25 -2.07
N LEU A 49 -8.75 6.25 -1.80
CA LEU A 49 -8.96 7.21 -0.72
C LEU A 49 -10.02 8.25 -1.07
N ASP A 50 -10.34 8.42 -2.36
CA ASP A 50 -11.17 9.50 -2.88
C ASP A 50 -10.71 10.85 -2.29
N ASP A 51 -11.65 11.69 -1.85
CA ASP A 51 -11.36 12.96 -1.16
C ASP A 51 -11.13 12.80 0.36
N THR A 52 -10.97 11.56 0.85
CA THR A 52 -10.80 11.29 2.28
C THR A 52 -9.37 11.54 2.71
N ALA A 53 -9.19 12.53 3.58
CA ALA A 53 -7.90 12.77 4.23
C ALA A 53 -7.51 11.58 5.12
N PRO A 54 -6.27 11.06 5.00
CA PRO A 54 -5.79 9.98 5.86
C PRO A 54 -5.81 10.36 7.34
N LYS A 55 -6.20 9.40 8.18
CA LYS A 55 -6.31 9.54 9.63
C LYS A 55 -5.24 8.72 10.34
N ARG A 56 -4.97 9.09 11.60
CA ARG A 56 -4.07 8.31 12.45
C ARG A 56 -4.58 6.87 12.54
N GLY A 57 -3.72 5.93 12.18
CA GLY A 57 -3.99 4.51 12.25
C GLY A 57 -4.33 3.88 10.90
N ASP A 58 -4.66 4.67 9.88
CA ASP A 58 -4.91 4.17 8.53
C ASP A 58 -3.67 3.50 7.96
N ILE A 59 -3.86 2.51 7.10
CA ILE A 59 -2.79 1.84 6.38
C ILE A 59 -2.86 2.31 4.93
N LEU A 60 -1.78 2.90 4.44
CA LEU A 60 -1.71 3.43 3.09
C LEU A 60 -0.67 2.69 2.28
N LEU A 61 -1.01 2.43 1.01
CA LEU A 61 -0.05 2.08 -0.02
C LEU A 61 0.41 3.36 -0.72
N TYR A 62 1.72 3.60 -0.80
CA TYR A 62 2.27 4.76 -1.51
C TYR A 62 3.60 4.42 -2.18
N GLN A 63 3.95 5.18 -3.21
CA GLN A 63 5.25 5.04 -3.87
C GLN A 63 6.28 5.97 -3.23
N ARG A 64 7.43 5.43 -2.80
CA ARG A 64 8.56 6.23 -2.31
C ARG A 64 9.28 6.93 -3.46
N SER A 65 10.11 7.92 -3.14
CA SER A 65 11.00 8.57 -4.12
C SER A 65 11.94 7.60 -4.85
N SER A 66 12.24 6.44 -4.26
CA SER A 66 13.00 5.36 -4.90
C SER A 66 12.22 4.57 -5.95
N GLY A 67 10.91 4.83 -6.12
CA GLY A 67 10.03 4.08 -7.02
C GLY A 67 9.39 2.83 -6.41
N LEU A 68 9.80 2.44 -5.19
CA LEU A 68 9.26 1.28 -4.48
C LEU A 68 7.85 1.58 -3.94
N LEU A 69 6.95 0.63 -4.15
CA LEU A 69 5.60 0.65 -3.62
C LEU A 69 5.63 0.03 -2.22
N VAL A 70 5.21 0.80 -1.21
CA VAL A 70 5.30 0.39 0.19
C VAL A 70 4.00 0.63 0.93
N LEU A 71 3.75 -0.21 1.92
CA LEU A 71 2.59 -0.13 2.77
C LEU A 71 3.02 0.29 4.17
N HIS A 72 2.40 1.34 4.72
CA HIS A 72 2.70 1.82 6.06
C HIS A 72 1.45 2.31 6.79
N ARG A 73 1.51 2.20 8.11
CA ARG A 73 0.51 2.79 9.00
C ARG A 73 0.80 4.27 9.22
N VAL A 74 -0.21 5.12 9.00
CA VAL A 74 -0.18 6.55 9.29
C VAL A 74 -0.08 6.75 10.80
N TYR A 75 0.95 7.47 11.21
CA TYR A 75 1.15 7.89 12.59
C TYR A 75 1.38 9.40 12.63
N ARG A 76 0.82 10.06 13.65
CA ARG A 76 1.03 11.49 13.87
C ARG A 76 2.35 11.69 14.60
N THR A 77 3.34 12.24 13.93
CA THR A 77 4.51 12.79 14.63
C THR A 77 4.12 14.12 15.26
N GLN A 78 4.49 14.32 16.52
CA GLN A 78 4.48 15.65 17.10
C GLN A 78 5.76 16.34 16.60
N GLN A 79 5.61 17.46 15.90
CA GLN A 79 6.71 18.41 15.73
C GLN A 79 6.72 19.33 16.95
#